data_AF-B0EUC5-F1
#
_entry.id   AF-B0EUC5-F1
#
_cell.length_a   1.000
_cell.length_b   1.000
_cell.length_c   1.000
_cell.angle_alpha   90.00
_cell.angle_beta   90.00
_cell.angle_gamma   90.00
#
_symmetry.space_group_name_H-M   'P 1'
#
loop_
_entity.id
_entity.type
_entity.pdbx_description
1 polymer ?
#
loop_
_entity_poly.entity_id
_entity_poly.type
_entity_poly.pdbx_seq_one_letter_code
_entity_poly.pdbx_strand_id
1 'polypeptide(L)'
;MSDKQLQQELQEEYTKYLRDDYNRTHATKKNLTEVEEHKLKRKEVETDWNDDDFEGEEREDELTEEGAIEPFNLDREREEGNFDRDGNYTKFKREDGEKDNWIEMVENESKSIKNEKKYKEIKLKEVERVRKEEERCSNVEQNKVQIYQQIISLLLPNENSKKAICRLKKEKKLVEMNQLIDACGNLVDIGDYLIYEKTKEQLQPYVTLH
;
A
#
# COMPACT_ATOMS: atom_id res chain seq x y z
N MET A 1 55.24 6.74 -7.42
CA MET A 1 54.41 6.36 -6.27
C MET A 1 54.57 4.86 -6.10
N SER A 2 55.05 4.41 -4.95
CA SER A 2 55.18 2.97 -4.65
C SER A 2 53.79 2.39 -4.40
N ASP A 3 53.51 1.15 -4.81
CA ASP A 3 52.19 0.51 -4.62
C ASP A 3 51.70 0.55 -3.16
N LYS A 4 52.64 0.55 -2.22
CA LYS A 4 52.34 0.72 -0.78
C LYS A 4 51.79 2.11 -0.44
N GLN A 5 52.25 3.15 -1.12
CA GLN A 5 51.74 4.51 -0.93
C GLN A 5 50.32 4.63 -1.48
N LEU A 6 50.04 3.99 -2.62
CA LEU A 6 48.70 3.99 -3.21
C LEU A 6 47.69 3.20 -2.34
N GLN A 7 48.11 2.06 -1.79
CA GLN A 7 47.28 1.29 -0.85
C GLN A 7 47.01 2.07 0.45
N GLN A 8 48.00 2.81 0.94
CA GLN A 8 47.86 3.64 2.11
C GLN A 8 46.88 4.81 1.86
N GLU A 9 47.00 5.51 0.73
CA GLU A 9 46.07 6.57 0.33
C GLU A 9 44.63 6.04 0.18
N LEU A 10 44.43 4.85 -0.39
CA LEU A 10 43.13 4.20 -0.50
C LEU A 10 42.53 3.83 0.86
N GLN A 11 43.34 3.37 1.81
CA GLN A 11 42.87 3.09 3.17
C GLN A 11 42.51 4.39 3.92
N GLU A 12 43.28 5.46 3.71
CA GLU A 12 43.01 6.78 4.29
C GLU A 12 41.72 7.39 3.73
N GLU A 13 41.48 7.29 2.42
CA GLU A 13 40.21 7.68 1.78
C GLU A 13 39.01 6.88 2.32
N TYR A 14 39.15 5.55 2.43
CA TYR A 14 38.07 4.69 2.93
C TYR A 14 37.71 4.97 4.39
N THR A 15 38.71 5.18 5.24
CA THR A 15 38.48 5.52 6.66
C THR A 15 37.86 6.90 6.84
N LYS A 16 38.20 7.85 5.96
CA LYS A 16 37.55 9.17 5.91
C LYS A 16 36.07 9.06 5.51
N TYR A 17 35.76 8.29 4.47
CA TYR A 17 34.38 8.05 4.03
C TYR A 17 33.51 7.48 5.17
N LEU A 18 34.01 6.46 5.89
CA LEU A 18 33.29 5.87 7.03
C LEU A 18 33.05 6.87 8.17
N ARG A 19 34.02 7.75 8.44
CA ARG A 19 33.90 8.78 9.49
C ARG A 19 32.88 9.86 9.11
N ASP A 20 32.87 10.29 7.85
CA ASP A 20 31.94 11.31 7.37
C ASP A 20 30.49 10.79 7.33
N ASP A 21 30.29 9.53 6.95
CA ASP A 21 28.96 8.89 6.95
C ASP A 21 28.42 8.70 8.37
N TYR A 22 29.26 8.23 9.31
CA TYR A 22 28.88 8.13 10.73
C TYR A 22 28.52 9.49 11.35
N ASN A 23 29.28 10.55 11.02
CA ASN A 23 28.99 11.90 11.50
C ASN A 23 27.72 12.48 10.87
N ARG A 24 27.39 12.12 9.62
CA ARG A 24 26.16 12.55 8.95
C ARG A 24 24.91 11.90 9.54
N THR A 25 24.98 10.61 9.88
CA THR A 25 23.86 9.87 10.48
C THR A 25 23.66 10.19 11.96
N HIS A 26 24.72 10.59 12.67
CA HIS A 26 24.67 10.92 14.10
C HIS A 26 24.85 12.41 14.43
N ALA A 27 24.76 13.29 13.43
CA ALA A 27 24.70 14.74 13.65
C ALA A 27 23.43 15.11 14.43
N THR A 28 23.59 15.39 15.72
CA THR A 28 22.56 16.02 16.54
C THR A 28 22.32 17.45 16.06
N LYS A 29 21.05 17.84 15.93
CA LYS A 29 20.54 19.12 15.40
C LYS A 29 21.01 20.36 16.19
N LYS A 30 22.31 20.64 16.20
CA LYS A 30 22.87 21.90 16.68
C LYS A 30 23.44 22.60 15.45
N ASN A 31 22.77 23.69 15.03
CA ASN A 31 23.04 24.57 13.88
C ASN A 31 22.04 24.46 12.70
N LEU A 32 20.74 24.55 13.01
CA LEU A 32 19.76 25.10 12.07
C LEU A 32 19.26 26.43 12.66
N THR A 33 20.02 27.48 12.42
CA THR A 33 19.59 28.86 12.68
C THR A 33 18.63 29.30 11.58
N GLU A 34 17.45 29.78 12.01
CA GLU A 34 16.56 30.70 11.30
C GLU A 34 15.83 30.20 10.04
N VAL A 35 14.73 29.44 10.22
CA VAL A 35 13.46 29.64 9.50
C VAL A 35 12.29 29.13 10.37
N GLU A 36 11.48 30.09 10.86
CA GLU A 36 10.07 30.01 11.31
C GLU A 36 9.59 28.79 12.15
N GLU A 37 9.50 28.99 13.47
CA GLU A 37 8.79 28.11 14.40
C GLU A 37 7.26 28.12 14.17
N HIS A 38 6.73 27.14 13.45
CA HIS A 38 5.32 26.76 13.60
C HIS A 38 5.15 25.78 14.77
N LYS A 39 4.72 26.28 15.93
CA LYS A 39 4.37 25.47 17.12
C LYS A 39 3.14 24.58 16.86
N LEU A 40 3.36 23.37 16.37
CA LEU A 40 2.40 22.27 16.46
C LEU A 40 2.46 21.68 17.87
N LYS A 41 1.46 21.98 18.72
CA LYS A 41 1.23 21.27 19.98
C LYS A 41 0.81 19.84 19.66
N ARG A 42 1.78 18.92 19.63
CA ARG A 42 1.52 17.48 19.63
C ARG A 42 1.05 17.13 21.04
N LYS A 43 -0.20 16.65 21.17
CA LYS A 43 -0.69 16.09 22.42
C LYS A 43 0.01 14.75 22.58
N GLU A 44 0.98 14.68 23.49
CA GLU A 44 1.65 13.43 23.85
C GLU A 44 0.58 12.49 24.41
N VAL A 45 0.26 11.45 23.64
CA VAL A 45 -0.44 10.28 24.18
C VAL A 45 0.67 9.45 24.78
N GLU A 46 0.77 9.49 26.10
CA GLU A 46 1.64 8.64 26.88
C GLU A 46 1.15 7.20 26.70
N THR A 47 1.80 6.47 25.81
CA THR A 47 1.61 5.02 25.68
C THR A 47 2.45 4.37 26.76
N ASP A 48 1.77 3.88 27.80
CA ASP A 48 2.33 3.02 28.83
C ASP A 48 2.68 1.66 28.19
N TRP A 49 3.90 1.55 27.68
CA TRP A 49 4.45 0.27 27.24
C TRP A 49 5.02 -0.41 28.48
N ASN A 50 4.24 -1.28 29.12
CA ASN A 50 4.79 -2.20 30.10
C ASN A 50 5.70 -3.17 29.35
N ASP A 51 7.01 -3.11 29.61
CA ASP A 51 8.02 -3.99 29.02
C ASP A 51 7.78 -5.48 29.36
N ASP A 52 6.95 -5.78 30.37
CA ASP A 52 6.60 -7.14 30.80
C ASP A 52 5.56 -7.85 29.90
N ASP A 53 4.90 -7.15 28.96
CA ASP A 53 3.90 -7.75 28.05
C ASP A 53 4.50 -8.29 26.73
N PHE A 54 5.84 -8.22 26.57
CA PHE A 54 6.57 -8.78 25.41
C PHE A 54 7.36 -10.05 25.76
N GLU A 55 6.89 -10.87 26.69
CA GLU A 55 7.36 -12.25 26.80
C GLU A 55 6.54 -13.12 25.84
N GLY A 56 7.04 -13.27 24.62
CA GLY A 56 6.56 -14.32 23.73
C GLY A 56 6.87 -15.68 24.37
N GLU A 57 5.84 -16.45 24.71
CA GLU A 57 5.99 -17.89 24.92
C GLU A 57 6.45 -18.52 23.60
N GLU A 58 7.76 -18.54 23.34
CA GLU A 58 8.34 -19.52 22.43
C GLU A 58 8.22 -20.87 23.13
N ARG A 59 7.06 -21.51 22.95
CA ARG A 59 6.90 -22.92 23.25
C ARG A 59 7.87 -23.65 22.34
N GLU A 60 8.99 -24.09 22.90
CA GLU A 60 9.92 -24.99 22.26
C GLU A 60 9.17 -26.31 22.07
N ASP A 61 8.38 -26.41 20.99
CA ASP A 61 7.80 -27.67 20.57
C ASP A 61 9.00 -28.58 20.27
N GLU A 62 9.23 -29.53 21.18
CA GLU A 62 10.25 -30.56 21.09
C GLU A 62 10.10 -31.20 19.70
N LEU A 63 10.99 -30.83 18.77
CA LEU A 63 10.97 -31.31 17.40
C LEU A 63 11.34 -32.79 17.46
N THR A 64 10.33 -33.63 17.61
CA THR A 64 10.46 -35.09 17.50
C THR A 64 11.13 -35.42 16.17
N GLU A 65 11.91 -36.50 16.11
CA GLU A 65 12.74 -36.89 14.96
C GLU A 65 11.98 -36.97 13.61
N GLU A 66 10.64 -37.00 13.62
CA GLU A 66 9.80 -36.93 12.41
C GLU A 66 9.58 -35.51 11.84
N GLY A 67 9.93 -34.46 12.59
CA GLY A 67 9.66 -33.05 12.24
C GLY A 67 10.88 -32.25 11.76
N ALA A 68 12.01 -32.90 11.49
CA ALA A 68 13.19 -32.22 10.93
C ALA A 68 12.88 -31.70 9.52
N ILE A 69 12.74 -30.39 9.38
CA ILE A 69 12.59 -29.73 8.08
C ILE A 69 13.94 -29.78 7.38
N GLU A 70 14.10 -30.67 6.40
CA GLU A 70 15.27 -30.64 5.54
C GLU A 70 15.21 -29.35 4.68
N PRO A 71 16.30 -28.58 4.62
CA PRO A 71 16.32 -27.28 3.93
C PRO A 71 16.10 -27.40 2.40
N PHE A 72 16.13 -28.62 1.87
CA PHE A 72 15.64 -28.99 0.55
C PHE A 72 15.34 -30.50 0.57
N ASN A 73 14.08 -30.92 0.39
CA ASN A 73 13.78 -32.35 0.19
C ASN A 73 14.15 -32.76 -1.26
N LEU A 74 15.42 -32.64 -1.67
CA LEU A 74 15.84 -32.90 -3.07
C LEU A 74 15.57 -34.36 -3.49
N ASP A 75 15.69 -35.31 -2.56
CA ASP A 75 15.40 -36.70 -2.86
C ASP A 75 13.91 -36.92 -3.12
N ARG A 76 13.03 -36.28 -2.34
CA ARG A 76 11.57 -36.31 -2.55
C ARG A 76 11.18 -35.61 -3.86
N GLU A 77 11.74 -34.44 -4.15
CA GLU A 77 11.42 -33.70 -5.39
C GLU A 77 11.86 -34.45 -6.67
N ARG A 78 12.99 -35.18 -6.59
CA ARG A 78 13.49 -36.04 -7.67
C ARG A 78 12.61 -37.28 -7.88
N GLU A 79 11.95 -37.76 -6.84
CA GLU A 79 10.95 -38.84 -6.92
C GLU A 79 9.58 -38.34 -7.40
N GLU A 80 9.24 -37.08 -7.10
CA GLU A 80 7.92 -36.50 -7.42
C GLU A 80 7.75 -36.07 -8.86
N GLY A 81 8.81 -35.86 -9.64
CA GLY A 81 8.67 -35.48 -11.04
C GLY A 81 9.95 -35.53 -11.84
N ASN A 82 9.81 -35.56 -13.16
CA ASN A 82 10.93 -35.63 -14.10
C ASN A 82 10.95 -34.40 -15.01
N PHE A 83 12.15 -33.95 -15.37
CA PHE A 83 12.34 -32.93 -16.39
C PHE A 83 12.33 -33.59 -17.77
N ASP A 84 11.49 -33.09 -18.67
CA ASP A 84 11.55 -33.51 -20.07
C ASP A 84 12.77 -32.89 -20.78
N ARG A 85 13.02 -33.32 -22.02
CA ARG A 85 14.18 -32.86 -22.80
C ARG A 85 14.12 -31.37 -23.16
N ASP A 86 12.95 -30.75 -23.06
CA ASP A 86 12.71 -29.34 -23.32
C ASP A 86 12.80 -28.50 -22.03
N GLY A 87 13.07 -29.14 -20.88
CA GLY A 87 13.28 -28.49 -19.59
C GLY A 87 12.00 -28.24 -18.79
N ASN A 88 10.85 -28.82 -19.19
CA ASN A 88 9.61 -28.71 -18.42
C ASN A 88 9.53 -29.81 -17.35
N TYR A 89 9.16 -29.42 -16.13
CA TYR A 89 8.95 -30.33 -15.02
C TYR A 89 7.56 -30.99 -15.10
N THR A 90 7.53 -32.33 -15.09
CA THR A 90 6.29 -33.12 -15.04
C THR A 90 6.21 -33.90 -13.73
N LYS A 91 5.24 -33.56 -12.88
CA LYS A 91 4.98 -34.25 -11.61
C LYS A 91 4.28 -35.61 -11.85
N PHE A 92 4.75 -36.69 -11.24
CA PHE A 92 4.02 -37.95 -11.17
C PHE A 92 2.80 -37.79 -10.27
N LYS A 93 1.67 -38.38 -10.66
CA LYS A 93 0.45 -38.37 -9.83
C LYS A 93 0.69 -39.25 -8.61
N ARG A 94 0.83 -38.63 -7.43
CA ARG A 94 0.78 -39.31 -6.13
C ARG A 94 -0.65 -39.85 -5.91
N GLU A 95 -0.78 -41.11 -5.47
CA GLU A 95 -2.07 -41.73 -5.11
C GLU A 95 -2.50 -41.36 -3.67
N ASP A 96 -1.53 -40.95 -2.86
CA ASP A 96 -1.63 -40.37 -1.54
C ASP A 96 -1.98 -38.89 -1.64
N GLY A 97 -3.28 -38.62 -1.57
CA GLY A 97 -3.90 -37.29 -1.63
C GLY A 97 -3.56 -36.42 -0.42
N GLU A 98 -2.33 -35.92 -0.33
CA GLU A 98 -2.00 -34.71 0.41
C GLU A 98 -2.83 -33.56 -0.20
N LYS A 99 -4.03 -33.38 0.34
CA LYS A 99 -4.94 -32.32 -0.05
C LYS A 99 -4.34 -31.03 0.49
N ASP A 100 -4.10 -30.07 -0.38
CA ASP A 100 -3.51 -28.79 0.00
C ASP A 100 -4.32 -28.17 1.16
N ASN A 101 -3.66 -27.95 2.31
CA ASN A 101 -4.29 -27.40 3.50
C ASN A 101 -4.95 -26.05 3.22
N TRP A 102 -4.48 -25.30 2.21
CA TRP A 102 -5.15 -24.09 1.75
C TRP A 102 -6.48 -24.38 1.05
N ILE A 103 -6.53 -25.39 0.17
CA ILE A 103 -7.77 -25.82 -0.49
C ILE A 103 -8.76 -26.34 0.55
N GLU A 104 -8.29 -27.07 1.56
CA GLU A 104 -9.13 -27.59 2.63
C GLU A 104 -9.72 -26.47 3.49
N MET A 105 -8.92 -25.46 3.88
CA MET A 105 -9.43 -24.30 4.62
C MET A 105 -10.49 -23.53 3.82
N VAL A 106 -10.25 -23.30 2.52
CA VAL A 106 -11.21 -22.62 1.63
C VAL A 106 -12.49 -23.43 1.41
N GLU A 107 -12.38 -24.75 1.24
CA GLU A 107 -13.54 -25.65 1.14
C GLU A 107 -14.34 -25.72 2.44
N ASN A 108 -13.69 -25.74 3.59
CA ASN A 108 -14.35 -25.82 4.89
C ASN A 108 -15.01 -24.49 5.25
N GLU A 109 -14.40 -23.36 4.89
CA GLU A 109 -14.99 -22.04 5.07
C GLU A 109 -16.21 -21.83 4.18
N SER A 110 -16.23 -22.40 2.96
CA SER A 110 -17.37 -22.29 2.04
C SER A 110 -18.56 -23.22 2.37
N LYS A 111 -18.35 -24.33 3.08
CA LYS A 111 -19.40 -25.33 3.43
C LYS A 111 -20.24 -24.98 4.67
N SER A 112 -19.84 -23.98 5.47
CA SER A 112 -20.62 -23.57 6.64
C SER A 112 -21.82 -22.71 6.23
N ILE A 113 -23.04 -23.10 6.63
CA ILE A 113 -24.31 -22.38 6.31
C ILE A 113 -24.28 -20.91 6.79
N LYS A 114 -23.51 -20.60 7.84
CA LYS A 114 -23.28 -19.22 8.31
C LYS A 114 -22.40 -18.42 7.35
N ASN A 115 -21.45 -19.09 6.71
CA ASN A 115 -20.55 -18.49 5.73
C ASN A 115 -21.22 -18.36 4.36
N GLU A 116 -22.20 -19.20 4.01
CA GLU A 116 -22.89 -19.11 2.72
C GLU A 116 -23.63 -17.78 2.54
N LYS A 117 -24.27 -17.24 3.59
CA LYS A 117 -24.89 -15.91 3.57
C LYS A 117 -23.84 -14.80 3.46
N LYS A 118 -22.77 -14.88 4.24
CA LYS A 118 -21.64 -13.93 4.22
C LYS A 118 -20.95 -13.94 2.85
N TYR A 119 -20.78 -15.11 2.25
CA TYR A 119 -20.17 -15.32 0.95
C TYR A 119 -21.07 -14.82 -0.18
N LYS A 120 -22.39 -15.04 -0.10
CA LYS A 120 -23.37 -14.42 -1.01
C LYS A 120 -23.34 -12.89 -0.91
N GLU A 121 -23.24 -12.33 0.30
CA GLU A 121 -23.13 -10.89 0.51
C GLU A 121 -21.80 -10.33 -0.03
N ILE A 122 -20.67 -11.01 0.19
CA ILE A 122 -19.37 -10.63 -0.38
C ILE A 122 -19.41 -10.70 -1.90
N LYS A 123 -19.96 -11.78 -2.48
CA LYS A 123 -20.13 -11.89 -3.93
C LYS A 123 -21.06 -10.82 -4.49
N LEU A 124 -22.16 -10.49 -3.83
CA LEU A 124 -23.06 -9.42 -4.22
C LEU A 124 -22.34 -8.06 -4.19
N LYS A 125 -21.60 -7.77 -3.12
CA LYS A 125 -20.77 -6.56 -3.02
C LYS A 125 -19.71 -6.51 -4.11
N GLU A 126 -19.08 -7.64 -4.43
CA GLU A 126 -18.06 -7.70 -5.48
C GLU A 126 -18.66 -7.50 -6.88
N VAL A 127 -19.79 -8.15 -7.18
CA VAL A 127 -20.54 -7.93 -8.44
C VAL A 127 -21.00 -6.49 -8.56
N GLU A 128 -21.46 -5.89 -7.46
CA GLU A 128 -21.86 -4.48 -7.43
C GLU A 128 -20.66 -3.54 -7.63
N ARG A 129 -19.49 -3.86 -7.06
CA ARG A 129 -18.24 -3.13 -7.33
C ARG A 129 -17.82 -3.24 -8.79
N VAL A 130 -17.83 -4.45 -9.35
CA VAL A 130 -17.49 -4.70 -10.77
C VAL A 130 -18.44 -3.95 -11.68
N ARG A 131 -19.76 -4.04 -11.44
CA ARG A 131 -20.76 -3.31 -12.23
C ARG A 131 -20.57 -1.79 -12.14
N LYS A 132 -20.30 -1.26 -10.94
CA LYS A 132 -20.04 0.18 -10.75
C LYS A 132 -18.77 0.61 -11.50
N GLU A 133 -17.78 -0.25 -11.57
CA GLU A 133 -16.54 -0.01 -12.32
C GLU A 133 -16.76 -0.09 -13.85
N GLU A 134 -17.57 -1.05 -14.32
CA GLU A 134 -17.99 -1.17 -15.71
C GLU A 134 -18.81 0.04 -16.17
N GLU A 135 -19.77 0.52 -15.36
CA GLU A 135 -20.54 1.74 -15.64
C GLU A 135 -19.65 2.99 -15.64
N ARG A 136 -18.61 3.04 -14.79
CA ARG A 136 -17.58 4.09 -14.81
C ARG A 136 -16.77 4.08 -16.11
N CYS A 137 -16.41 2.89 -16.60
CA CYS A 137 -15.59 2.70 -17.80
C CYS A 137 -16.38 2.81 -19.12
N SER A 138 -17.69 2.54 -19.12
CA SER A 138 -18.52 2.54 -20.33
C SER A 138 -18.63 3.90 -21.01
N ASN A 139 -18.50 5.01 -20.27
CA ASN A 139 -18.55 6.35 -20.84
C ASN A 139 -17.69 7.36 -20.06
N VAL A 140 -16.38 7.11 -20.08
CA VAL A 140 -15.38 7.89 -19.36
C VAL A 140 -15.51 9.39 -19.62
N GLU A 141 -15.74 9.81 -20.88
CA GLU A 141 -15.86 11.23 -21.25
C GLU A 141 -17.10 11.90 -20.62
N GLN A 142 -18.28 11.27 -20.71
CA GLN A 142 -19.50 11.82 -20.10
C GLN A 142 -19.43 11.82 -18.57
N ASN A 143 -18.83 10.78 -17.99
CA ASN A 143 -18.60 10.71 -16.54
C ASN A 143 -17.66 11.83 -16.07
N LYS A 144 -16.60 12.14 -16.82
CA LYS A 144 -15.71 13.28 -16.51
C LYS A 144 -16.49 14.59 -16.45
N VAL A 145 -17.31 14.90 -17.46
CA VAL A 145 -18.08 16.16 -17.51
C VAL A 145 -18.99 16.30 -16.29
N GLN A 146 -19.71 15.24 -15.92
CA GLN A 146 -20.59 15.24 -14.76
C GLN A 146 -19.82 15.46 -13.45
N ILE A 147 -18.66 14.81 -13.29
CA ILE A 147 -17.80 14.99 -12.11
C ILE A 147 -17.26 16.42 -12.05
N TYR A 148 -16.82 16.98 -13.17
CA TYR A 148 -16.37 18.38 -13.25
C TYR A 148 -17.48 19.36 -12.86
N GLN A 149 -18.73 19.12 -13.30
CA GLN A 149 -19.88 19.93 -12.89
C GLN A 149 -20.11 19.91 -11.38
N GLN A 150 -20.05 18.72 -10.76
CA GLN A 150 -20.19 18.58 -9.30
C GLN A 150 -19.10 19.37 -8.56
N ILE A 151 -17.84 19.24 -8.97
CA ILE A 151 -16.71 19.94 -8.35
C ILE A 151 -16.87 21.47 -8.48
N ILE A 152 -17.23 21.97 -9.67
CA ILE A 152 -17.43 23.40 -9.93
C ILE A 152 -18.57 23.99 -9.09
N SER A 153 -19.63 23.21 -8.82
CA SER A 153 -20.75 23.64 -7.98
C SER A 153 -20.35 23.91 -6.53
N LEU A 154 -19.34 23.20 -6.01
CA LEU A 154 -18.87 23.28 -4.62
C LEU A 154 -17.72 24.28 -4.42
N LEU A 155 -17.01 24.64 -5.50
CA LEU A 155 -15.90 25.59 -5.51
C LEU A 155 -16.38 27.05 -5.55
N LEU A 156 -15.68 27.92 -4.81
CA LEU A 156 -15.79 29.38 -4.97
C LEU A 156 -14.89 29.89 -6.12
N PRO A 157 -15.10 31.13 -6.62
CA PRO A 157 -14.21 31.74 -7.60
C PRO A 157 -12.76 31.83 -7.10
N ASN A 158 -11.79 31.53 -7.97
CA ASN A 158 -10.36 31.43 -7.73
C ASN A 158 -9.96 30.45 -6.62
N GLU A 159 -10.88 29.57 -6.22
CA GLU A 159 -10.63 28.50 -5.26
C GLU A 159 -10.19 27.23 -6.01
N ASN A 160 -9.39 26.42 -5.33
CA ASN A 160 -8.94 25.09 -5.75
C ASN A 160 -9.45 24.09 -4.70
N SER A 161 -9.68 22.83 -5.07
CA SER A 161 -10.15 21.73 -4.23
C SER A 161 -9.45 21.66 -2.87
N LYS A 162 -8.12 21.85 -2.79
CA LYS A 162 -7.39 21.88 -1.50
C LYS A 162 -7.86 23.00 -0.57
N LYS A 163 -8.09 24.19 -1.12
CA LYS A 163 -8.56 25.37 -0.38
C LYS A 163 -10.03 25.20 0.03
N ALA A 164 -10.86 24.68 -0.87
CA ALA A 164 -12.27 24.38 -0.61
C ALA A 164 -12.46 23.38 0.52
N ILE A 165 -11.70 22.27 0.52
CA ILE A 165 -11.73 21.28 1.62
C ILE A 165 -11.36 21.94 2.95
N CYS A 166 -10.31 22.78 2.98
CA CYS A 166 -9.91 23.51 4.19
C CYS A 166 -11.00 24.47 4.69
N ARG A 167 -11.70 25.17 3.78
CA ARG A 167 -12.80 26.07 4.11
C ARG A 167 -14.01 25.29 4.67
N LEU A 168 -14.45 24.24 3.97
CA LEU A 168 -15.58 23.40 4.38
C LEU A 168 -15.33 22.72 5.72
N LYS A 169 -14.08 22.32 6.00
CA LYS A 169 -13.66 21.80 7.31
C LYS A 169 -13.82 22.84 8.42
N LYS A 170 -13.46 24.10 8.18
CA LYS A 170 -13.64 25.20 9.16
C LYS A 170 -15.13 25.53 9.38
N GLU A 171 -15.93 25.47 8.33
CA GLU A 171 -17.38 25.68 8.38
C GLU A 171 -18.16 24.47 8.95
N LYS A 172 -17.47 23.35 9.28
CA LYS A 172 -18.05 22.07 9.73
C LYS A 172 -19.06 21.46 8.76
N LYS A 173 -18.96 21.77 7.47
CA LYS A 173 -19.82 21.23 6.41
C LYS A 173 -19.26 19.91 5.86
N LEU A 174 -19.31 18.88 6.70
CA LEU A 174 -18.69 17.57 6.41
C LEU A 174 -19.31 16.87 5.20
N VAL A 175 -20.62 17.04 4.96
CA VAL A 175 -21.31 16.41 3.82
C VAL A 175 -20.77 16.93 2.50
N GLU A 176 -20.72 18.26 2.34
CA GLU A 176 -20.20 18.92 1.14
C GLU A 176 -18.71 18.64 0.95
N MET A 177 -17.95 18.59 2.05
CA MET A 177 -16.54 18.23 2.04
C MET A 177 -16.33 16.80 1.51
N ASN A 178 -17.10 15.83 2.01
CA ASN A 178 -16.99 14.44 1.57
C ASN A 178 -17.42 14.30 0.10
N GLN A 179 -18.50 14.96 -0.32
CA GLN A 179 -18.93 15.01 -1.73
C GLN A 179 -17.82 15.55 -2.64
N LEU A 180 -17.14 16.62 -2.23
CA LEU A 180 -16.01 17.18 -2.99
C LEU A 180 -14.83 16.20 -3.06
N ILE A 181 -14.48 15.55 -1.95
CA ILE A 181 -13.39 14.57 -1.88
C ILE A 181 -13.71 13.37 -2.77
N ASP A 182 -14.92 12.82 -2.68
CA ASP A 182 -15.36 11.69 -3.47
C ASP A 182 -15.37 12.01 -4.97
N ALA A 183 -15.87 13.20 -5.35
CA ALA A 183 -15.84 13.65 -6.74
C ALA A 183 -14.40 13.83 -7.26
N CYS A 184 -13.49 14.41 -6.46
CA CYS A 184 -12.08 14.51 -6.83
C CYS A 184 -11.42 13.13 -6.95
N GLY A 185 -11.75 12.19 -6.05
CA GLY A 185 -11.28 10.81 -6.10
C GLY A 185 -11.72 10.09 -7.37
N ASN A 186 -13.00 10.20 -7.75
CA ASN A 186 -13.51 9.65 -9.00
C ASN A 186 -12.73 10.18 -10.23
N LEU A 187 -12.36 11.46 -10.21
CA LEU A 187 -11.62 12.07 -11.33
C LEU A 187 -10.16 11.58 -11.39
N VAL A 188 -9.55 11.33 -10.24
CA VAL A 188 -8.21 10.74 -10.12
C VAL A 188 -8.21 9.29 -10.61
N ASP A 189 -9.23 8.50 -10.25
CA ASP A 189 -9.40 7.12 -10.72
C ASP A 189 -9.46 7.07 -12.26
N ILE A 190 -10.14 8.05 -12.86
CA ILE A 190 -10.25 8.20 -14.32
C ILE A 190 -8.93 8.68 -14.97
N GLY A 191 -7.99 9.22 -14.19
CA GLY A 191 -6.64 9.61 -14.65
C GLY A 191 -6.33 11.11 -14.63
N ASP A 192 -7.20 11.95 -14.08
CA ASP A 192 -6.99 13.41 -13.99
C ASP A 192 -6.37 13.81 -12.64
N TYR A 193 -5.07 13.54 -12.49
CA TYR A 193 -4.33 13.73 -11.22
C TYR A 193 -4.14 15.19 -10.79
N LEU A 194 -4.19 16.13 -11.74
CA LEU A 194 -3.94 17.57 -11.48
C LEU A 194 -5.16 18.32 -10.93
N ILE A 195 -6.25 17.63 -10.60
CA ILE A 195 -7.48 18.24 -10.10
C ILE A 195 -7.28 19.10 -8.86
N TYR A 196 -6.34 18.71 -8.00
CA TYR A 196 -6.02 19.43 -6.76
C TYR A 196 -5.12 20.65 -6.97
N GLU A 197 -4.71 20.96 -8.20
CA GLU A 197 -3.98 22.19 -8.54
C GLU A 197 -4.83 23.17 -9.34
N LYS A 198 -5.84 22.68 -10.07
CA LYS A 198 -6.70 23.50 -10.93
C LYS A 198 -7.65 24.38 -10.12
N THR A 199 -7.80 25.64 -10.54
CA THR A 199 -8.84 26.53 -9.99
C THR A 199 -10.17 26.33 -10.70
N LYS A 200 -11.26 26.82 -10.10
CA LYS A 200 -12.60 26.78 -10.70
C LYS A 200 -12.65 27.29 -12.15
N GLU A 201 -11.96 28.38 -12.44
CA GLU A 201 -11.90 29.01 -13.77
C GLU A 201 -11.22 28.11 -14.78
N GLN A 202 -10.18 27.38 -14.36
CA GLN A 202 -9.46 26.43 -15.20
C GLN A 202 -10.30 25.18 -15.46
N LEU A 203 -11.22 24.83 -14.55
CA LEU A 203 -12.13 23.69 -14.69
C LEU A 203 -13.36 23.99 -15.57
N GLN A 204 -13.76 25.26 -15.64
CA GLN A 204 -14.96 25.71 -16.34
C GLN A 204 -15.03 25.38 -17.86
N PRO A 205 -13.91 25.44 -18.62
CA PRO A 205 -13.88 25.01 -20.02
C PRO A 205 -14.25 23.54 -20.23
N TYR A 206 -13.86 22.65 -19.32
CA TYR A 206 -14.09 21.21 -19.45
C TYR A 206 -15.57 20.82 -19.37
N VAL A 207 -16.41 21.70 -18.83
CA VAL A 207 -17.86 21.51 -18.76
C VAL A 207 -18.60 22.18 -19.91
N THR A 208 -18.02 23.23 -20.50
CA THR A 208 -18.69 24.05 -21.53
C THR A 208 -18.38 23.62 -22.96
N LEU A 209 -17.34 22.79 -23.16
CA LEU A 209 -16.93 22.25 -24.46
C LEU A 209 -17.71 20.99 -24.90
N HIS A 210 -18.63 20.49 -24.06
CA HIS A 210 -19.48 19.32 -24.30
C HIS A 210 -20.93 19.65 -24.01
#